data_AF-A0ABD0NLQ7-F1
#
_entry.id   AF-A0ABD0NLQ7-F1
#
_cell.length_a   1.000
_cell.length_b   1.000
_cell.length_c   1.000
_cell.angle_alpha   90.00
_cell.angle_beta   90.00
_cell.angle_gamma   90.00
#
_symmetry.space_group_name_H-M   'P 1'
#
loop_
_entity.id
_entity.type
_entity.pdbx_description
1 polymer ?
#
loop_
_entity_poly.entity_id
_entity_poly.type
_entity_poly.pdbx_seq_one_letter_code
_entity_poly.pdbx_strand_id
1 'polypeptide(L)'
;LNPPRPHLIPSWDLAVVLQALQQDPSEPLQSVELNALSLKTALLTALTSVKRVGDLQALSVNSSCLEFGPADSHIVLRPWPGYVPKVPTTPFRDQVVTLQAIPSQEGDPNPTLLCPVRALRIYLERTQPFRRSEQLFSVTEDSRSGRLSSKGSPTGLWMRSVRPTRPEAYPARW
;
A
#
# COMPACT_ATOMS: atom_id res chain seq x y z
N LEU A 1 21.40 7.92 -30.07
CA LEU A 1 20.83 7.97 -28.70
C LEU A 1 20.55 6.54 -28.27
N ASN A 2 21.30 6.01 -27.29
CA ASN A 2 21.08 4.67 -26.75
C ASN A 2 20.22 4.83 -25.48
N PRO A 3 18.90 4.54 -25.53
CA PRO A 3 18.07 4.70 -24.34
C PRO A 3 18.61 3.78 -23.24
N PRO A 4 18.75 4.27 -21.99
CA PRO A 4 19.16 3.44 -20.87
C PRO A 4 18.28 2.19 -20.80
N ARG A 5 18.89 1.00 -20.76
CA ARG A 5 18.15 -0.25 -20.58
C ARG A 5 17.40 -0.15 -19.25
N PRO A 6 16.07 -0.29 -19.23
CA PRO A 6 15.34 -0.29 -17.98
C PRO A 6 15.91 -1.40 -17.09
N HIS A 7 16.22 -1.06 -15.85
CA HIS A 7 16.66 -2.04 -14.86
C HIS A 7 15.65 -3.19 -14.85
N LEU A 8 16.17 -4.43 -14.96
CA LEU A 8 15.37 -5.65 -14.89
C LEU A 8 14.48 -5.55 -13.65
N ILE A 9 13.17 -5.52 -13.87
CA ILE A 9 12.18 -5.57 -12.81
C ILE A 9 12.49 -6.84 -12.01
N PRO A 10 12.67 -6.77 -10.68
CA PRO A 10 12.90 -7.99 -9.91
C PRO A 10 11.75 -8.96 -10.17
N SER A 11 12.08 -10.24 -10.40
CA SER A 11 11.11 -11.32 -10.52
C SER A 11 10.48 -11.55 -9.14
N TRP A 12 9.51 -10.71 -8.79
CA TRP A 12 8.75 -10.92 -7.58
C TRP A 12 7.73 -12.04 -7.85
N ASP A 13 7.69 -13.02 -6.95
CA ASP A 13 6.67 -14.05 -6.95
C ASP A 13 5.51 -13.58 -6.05
N LEU A 14 4.34 -13.40 -6.66
CA LEU A 14 3.14 -12.94 -5.93
C LEU A 14 2.77 -13.89 -4.79
N ALA A 15 2.93 -15.20 -4.95
CA ALA A 15 2.60 -16.15 -3.90
C ALA A 15 3.52 -15.97 -2.68
N VAL A 16 4.82 -15.80 -2.92
CA VAL A 16 5.82 -15.55 -1.85
C VAL A 16 5.52 -14.23 -1.13
N VAL A 17 5.18 -13.18 -1.87
CA VAL A 17 4.84 -11.88 -1.27
C VAL A 17 3.56 -11.99 -0.44
N LEU A 18 2.51 -12.63 -0.94
CA LEU A 18 1.27 -12.83 -0.19
C LEU A 18 1.47 -13.72 1.04
N GLN A 19 2.37 -14.71 0.99
CA GLN A 19 2.73 -15.50 2.16
C GLN A 19 3.46 -14.64 3.21
N ALA A 20 4.43 -13.83 2.78
CA ALA A 20 5.15 -12.93 3.67
C ALA A 20 4.23 -11.90 4.35
N LEU A 21 3.21 -11.40 3.63
CA LEU A 21 2.20 -10.50 4.18
C LEU A 21 1.32 -11.15 5.28
N GLN A 22 1.37 -12.46 5.47
CA GLN A 22 0.59 -13.16 6.50
C GLN A 22 1.41 -13.48 7.75
N GLN A 23 2.68 -13.07 7.78
CA GLN A 23 3.65 -13.40 8.82
C GLN A 23 4.19 -12.11 9.45
N ASP A 24 4.91 -12.24 10.57
CA ASP A 24 5.78 -11.16 11.05
C ASP A 24 6.77 -10.75 9.94
N PRO A 25 7.07 -9.46 9.74
CA PRO A 25 6.68 -8.28 10.54
C PRO A 25 5.46 -7.55 9.99
N SER A 26 4.52 -8.24 9.34
CA SER A 26 3.35 -7.64 8.68
C SER A 26 2.00 -7.94 9.36
N GLU A 27 2.05 -8.70 10.45
CA GLU A 27 0.96 -9.02 11.36
C GLU A 27 1.51 -9.05 12.80
N PRO A 28 0.70 -8.74 13.83
CA PRO A 28 -0.70 -8.35 13.76
C PRO A 28 -0.88 -6.85 13.40
N LEU A 29 -1.81 -6.55 12.50
CA LEU A 29 -2.03 -5.18 11.99
C LEU A 29 -2.27 -4.11 13.08
N GLN A 30 -2.80 -4.51 14.24
CA GLN A 30 -3.09 -3.61 15.35
C GLN A 30 -1.84 -3.05 16.01
N SER A 31 -0.72 -3.77 16.02
CA SER A 31 0.51 -3.36 16.72
C SER A 31 1.73 -3.22 15.82
N VAL A 32 1.66 -3.70 14.58
CA VAL A 32 2.76 -3.62 13.61
C VAL A 32 3.24 -2.18 13.35
N GLU A 33 4.50 -2.04 12.98
CA GLU A 33 5.10 -0.77 12.55
C GLU A 33 4.30 -0.14 11.40
N LEU A 34 4.13 1.18 11.46
CA LEU A 34 3.27 1.91 10.54
C LEU A 34 3.73 1.78 9.08
N ASN A 35 5.03 1.65 8.85
CA ASN A 35 5.59 1.43 7.51
C ASN A 35 5.18 0.07 6.93
N ALA A 36 5.21 -0.99 7.74
CA ALA A 36 4.78 -2.32 7.31
C ALA A 36 3.26 -2.37 7.09
N LEU A 37 2.47 -1.74 7.97
CA LEU A 37 1.03 -1.57 7.77
C LEU A 37 0.72 -0.83 6.47
N SER A 38 1.41 0.30 6.23
CA SER A 38 1.24 1.11 5.01
C SER A 38 1.56 0.32 3.76
N LEU A 39 2.70 -0.41 3.75
CA LEU A 39 3.11 -1.21 2.61
C LEU A 39 2.11 -2.33 2.32
N LYS A 40 1.70 -3.06 3.35
CA LYS A 40 0.72 -4.14 3.22
C LYS A 40 -0.61 -3.63 2.68
N THR A 41 -1.14 -2.56 3.27
CA THR A 41 -2.41 -1.97 2.85
C THR A 41 -2.33 -1.42 1.43
N ALA A 42 -1.24 -0.72 1.06
CA ALA A 42 -1.05 -0.20 -0.28
C ALA A 42 -0.93 -1.32 -1.32
N LEU A 43 -0.20 -2.39 -1.02
CA LEU A 43 -0.04 -3.54 -1.91
C LEU A 43 -1.36 -4.29 -2.11
N LEU A 44 -2.08 -4.61 -1.04
CA LEU A 44 -3.39 -5.27 -1.13
C LEU A 44 -4.38 -4.40 -1.92
N THR A 45 -4.40 -3.09 -1.67
CA THR A 45 -5.23 -2.13 -2.42
C THR A 45 -4.84 -2.09 -3.89
N ALA A 46 -3.55 -2.07 -4.22
CA ALA A 46 -3.07 -2.09 -5.60
C ALA A 46 -3.51 -3.36 -6.35
N LEU A 47 -3.33 -4.52 -5.72
CA LEU A 47 -3.67 -5.83 -6.30
C LEU A 47 -5.18 -5.96 -6.53
N THR A 48 -5.99 -5.50 -5.58
CA THR A 48 -7.45 -5.68 -5.61
C THR A 48 -8.17 -4.62 -6.44
N SER A 49 -7.59 -3.42 -6.56
CA SER A 49 -8.14 -2.35 -7.40
C SER A 49 -7.72 -2.43 -8.87
N VAL A 50 -6.66 -3.19 -9.18
CA VAL A 50 -6.01 -3.23 -10.51
C VAL A 50 -5.60 -1.81 -10.99
N LYS A 51 -5.41 -0.86 -10.07
CA LYS A 51 -4.95 0.50 -10.36
C LYS A 51 -3.42 0.52 -10.48
N ARG A 52 -2.89 1.40 -11.35
CA ARG A 52 -1.46 1.70 -11.34
C ARG A 52 -1.10 2.42 -10.04
N VAL A 53 0.14 2.25 -9.56
CA VAL A 53 0.63 2.92 -8.35
C VAL A 53 0.45 4.44 -8.41
N GLY A 54 0.61 5.05 -9.60
CA GLY A 54 0.37 6.48 -9.80
C GLY A 54 -1.09 6.87 -9.56
N ASP A 55 -2.05 6.02 -9.95
CA ASP A 55 -3.48 6.29 -9.83
C ASP A 55 -3.99 6.08 -8.39
N LEU A 56 -3.27 5.32 -7.56
CA LEU A 56 -3.58 5.21 -6.11
C LEU A 56 -3.44 6.55 -5.39
N GLN A 57 -2.63 7.48 -5.92
CA GLN A 57 -2.49 8.83 -5.37
C GLN A 57 -3.76 9.67 -5.49
N ALA A 58 -4.68 9.30 -6.41
CA ALA A 58 -5.96 9.95 -6.57
C ALA A 58 -6.95 9.58 -5.48
N LEU A 59 -6.72 8.48 -4.74
CA LEU A 59 -7.63 8.03 -3.70
C LEU A 59 -7.53 8.94 -2.48
N SER A 60 -8.67 9.14 -1.81
CA SER A 60 -8.81 10.07 -0.69
C SER A 60 -9.62 9.43 0.45
N VAL A 61 -9.35 9.84 1.68
CA VAL A 61 -10.13 9.45 2.87
C VAL A 61 -11.32 10.37 3.13
N ASN A 62 -11.46 11.43 2.33
CA ASN A 62 -12.59 12.32 2.43
C ASN A 62 -13.90 11.53 2.38
N SER A 63 -14.89 11.90 3.18
CA SER A 63 -16.16 11.18 3.27
C SER A 63 -16.94 11.09 1.95
N SER A 64 -16.69 12.01 1.00
CA SER A 64 -17.22 11.91 -0.36
C SER A 64 -16.52 10.86 -1.24
N CYS A 65 -15.30 10.48 -0.88
CA CYS A 65 -14.42 9.61 -1.65
C CYS A 65 -14.28 8.19 -1.08
N LEU A 66 -14.58 8.00 0.20
CA LEU A 66 -14.41 6.73 0.89
C LEU A 66 -15.68 6.36 1.65
N GLU A 67 -16.17 5.16 1.40
CA GLU A 67 -17.40 4.66 2.01
C GLU A 67 -17.25 3.18 2.34
N PHE A 68 -17.54 2.80 3.58
CA PHE A 68 -17.59 1.40 3.99
C PHE A 68 -19.00 0.86 3.82
N GLY A 69 -19.09 -0.34 3.25
CA GLY A 69 -20.33 -1.09 3.17
C GLY A 69 -20.81 -1.56 4.55
N PRO A 70 -22.07 -2.05 4.64
CA PRO A 70 -22.62 -2.58 5.87
C PRO A 70 -21.77 -3.75 6.38
N ALA A 71 -21.57 -3.77 7.71
CA ALA A 71 -20.74 -4.76 8.41
C ALA A 71 -19.38 -4.98 7.74
N ASP A 72 -18.85 -3.93 7.11
CA ASP A 72 -17.52 -3.95 6.50
C ASP A 72 -17.35 -4.97 5.37
N SER A 73 -18.45 -5.33 4.71
CA SER A 73 -18.48 -6.27 3.59
C SER A 73 -17.65 -5.80 2.38
N HIS A 74 -17.51 -4.50 2.20
CA HIS A 74 -16.72 -3.89 1.13
C HIS A 74 -16.33 -2.46 1.47
N ILE A 75 -15.47 -1.87 0.65
CA ILE A 75 -15.16 -0.44 0.65
C ILE A 75 -15.25 0.12 -0.77
N VAL A 76 -15.90 1.27 -0.90
CA VAL A 76 -15.97 2.04 -2.14
C VAL A 76 -14.99 3.20 -2.07
N LEU A 77 -14.12 3.29 -3.08
CA LEU A 77 -13.05 4.26 -3.21
C LEU A 77 -13.25 5.04 -4.50
N ARG A 78 -13.55 6.33 -4.38
CA ARG A 78 -13.74 7.26 -5.48
C ARG A 78 -12.51 8.17 -5.59
N PRO A 79 -11.99 8.42 -6.80
CA PRO A 79 -10.91 9.37 -6.99
C PRO A 79 -11.31 10.78 -6.53
N TRP A 80 -10.38 11.49 -5.91
CA TRP A 80 -10.56 12.90 -5.57
C TRP A 80 -10.68 13.74 -6.86
N PRO A 81 -11.76 14.52 -7.06
CA PRO A 81 -11.98 15.25 -8.31
C PRO A 81 -10.88 16.27 -8.65
N GLY A 82 -10.20 16.81 -7.63
CA GLY A 82 -9.10 17.76 -7.80
C GLY A 82 -7.74 17.12 -8.10
N TYR A 83 -7.65 15.79 -8.21
CA TYR A 83 -6.39 15.13 -8.53
C TYR A 83 -6.05 15.27 -10.02
N VAL A 84 -4.84 15.71 -10.32
CA VAL A 84 -4.31 15.82 -11.68
C VAL A 84 -3.25 14.72 -11.88
N PRO A 85 -3.54 13.66 -12.65
CA PRO A 85 -2.57 12.61 -12.90
C PRO A 85 -1.39 13.15 -13.71
N LYS A 86 -0.21 12.58 -13.49
CA LYS A 86 0.99 12.91 -14.30
C LYS A 86 0.81 12.61 -15.79
N VAL A 87 -0.04 11.65 -16.12
CA VAL A 87 -0.39 11.26 -17.49
C VAL A 87 -1.90 11.49 -17.67
N PRO A 88 -2.33 12.52 -18.42
CA PRO A 88 -3.75 12.89 -18.51
C PRO A 88 -4.66 11.86 -19.19
N THR A 89 -4.08 10.96 -20.00
CA THR A 89 -4.79 9.99 -20.85
C THR A 89 -5.13 8.67 -20.15
N THR A 90 -5.04 8.58 -18.82
CA THR A 90 -5.37 7.31 -18.14
C THR A 90 -6.90 7.11 -18.10
N PRO A 91 -7.42 5.96 -18.56
CA PRO A 91 -8.86 5.66 -18.47
C PRO A 91 -9.34 5.47 -17.02
N PHE A 92 -8.42 5.52 -16.06
CA PHE A 92 -8.65 5.22 -14.65
C PHE A 92 -8.91 6.45 -13.78
N ARG A 93 -8.83 7.66 -14.36
CA ARG A 93 -8.92 8.94 -13.64
C ARG A 93 -10.17 9.06 -12.77
N ASP A 94 -11.32 8.67 -13.33
CA ASP A 94 -12.62 8.80 -12.66
C ASP A 94 -13.20 7.44 -12.24
N GLN A 95 -12.40 6.37 -12.33
CA GLN A 95 -12.88 5.02 -12.04
C GLN A 95 -13.06 4.83 -10.53
N VAL A 96 -14.31 4.61 -10.12
CA VAL A 96 -14.68 4.13 -8.79
C VAL A 96 -14.21 2.68 -8.62
N VAL A 97 -13.59 2.40 -7.49
CA VAL A 97 -13.08 1.08 -7.12
C VAL A 97 -13.89 0.56 -5.95
N THR A 98 -14.37 -0.68 -6.05
CA THR A 98 -15.02 -1.38 -4.93
C THR A 98 -14.17 -2.57 -4.54
N LEU A 99 -13.63 -2.58 -3.33
CA LEU A 99 -12.87 -3.70 -2.79
C LEU A 99 -13.76 -4.54 -1.88
N GLN A 100 -13.83 -5.83 -2.15
CA GLN A 100 -14.61 -6.77 -1.35
C GLN A 100 -13.81 -7.24 -0.14
N ALA A 101 -14.48 -7.42 1.00
CA ALA A 101 -13.91 -8.12 2.12
C ALA A 101 -13.73 -9.60 1.75
N ILE A 102 -12.62 -10.18 2.18
CA ILE A 102 -12.42 -11.62 2.04
C ILE A 102 -13.05 -12.26 3.29
N PRO A 103 -14.07 -13.10 3.16
CA PRO A 103 -14.70 -13.75 4.30
C PRO A 103 -13.66 -14.62 5.03
N SER A 104 -13.74 -14.67 6.36
CA SER A 104 -13.10 -15.74 7.11
C SER A 104 -13.79 -17.05 6.76
N GLN A 105 -13.04 -18.15 6.62
CA GLN A 105 -13.67 -19.45 6.40
C GLN A 105 -14.51 -19.83 7.64
N GLU A 106 -15.65 -20.48 7.40
CA GLU A 106 -16.50 -20.97 8.49
C GLU A 106 -15.69 -21.91 9.40
N GLY A 107 -15.61 -21.56 10.68
CA GLY A 107 -14.86 -22.31 11.70
C GLY A 107 -13.42 -21.85 11.94
N ASP A 108 -12.89 -20.91 11.16
CA ASP A 108 -11.58 -20.29 11.45
C ASP A 108 -11.79 -19.00 12.27
N PRO A 109 -11.35 -18.96 13.55
CA PRO A 109 -11.40 -17.74 14.34
C PRO A 109 -10.42 -16.67 13.84
N ASN A 110 -9.49 -17.01 12.93
CA ASN A 110 -8.55 -16.03 12.42
C ASN A 110 -9.20 -15.10 11.37
N PRO A 111 -8.95 -13.78 11.48
CA PRO A 111 -9.31 -12.87 10.43
C PRO A 111 -8.49 -13.18 9.17
N THR A 112 -9.12 -13.13 7.99
CA THR A 112 -8.38 -13.30 6.74
C THR A 112 -7.28 -12.25 6.63
N LEU A 113 -6.04 -12.69 6.80
CA LEU A 113 -4.86 -11.82 6.96
C LEU A 113 -4.55 -10.97 5.72
N LEU A 114 -5.06 -11.39 4.56
CA LEU A 114 -4.96 -10.72 3.26
C LEU A 114 -6.19 -9.88 2.90
N CYS A 115 -7.18 -9.74 3.79
CA CYS A 115 -8.39 -8.97 3.50
C CYS A 115 -8.06 -7.47 3.33
N PRO A 116 -8.31 -6.88 2.14
CA PRO A 116 -7.99 -5.47 1.88
C PRO A 116 -8.86 -4.53 2.72
N VAL A 117 -10.12 -4.89 2.99
CA VAL A 117 -11.03 -4.07 3.79
C VAL A 117 -10.59 -4.02 5.25
N ARG A 118 -10.17 -5.16 5.82
CA ARG A 118 -9.57 -5.22 7.17
C ARG A 118 -8.31 -4.35 7.24
N ALA A 119 -7.41 -4.50 6.27
CA ALA A 119 -6.16 -3.77 6.24
C ALA A 119 -6.37 -2.25 6.12
N LEU A 120 -7.32 -1.83 5.26
CA LEU A 120 -7.67 -0.42 5.09
C LEU A 120 -8.33 0.16 6.34
N ARG A 121 -9.28 -0.53 6.99
CA ARG A 121 -9.89 -0.04 8.22
C ARG A 121 -8.86 0.24 9.30
N ILE A 122 -8.01 -0.75 9.59
CA ILE A 122 -6.99 -0.62 10.64
C ILE A 122 -5.97 0.46 10.26
N TYR A 123 -5.58 0.56 8.99
CA TYR A 123 -4.70 1.63 8.52
C TYR A 123 -5.32 3.02 8.74
N LEU A 124 -6.60 3.21 8.39
CA LEU A 124 -7.29 4.49 8.58
C LEU A 124 -7.40 4.86 10.06
N GLU A 125 -7.80 3.92 10.90
CA GLU A 125 -7.87 4.11 12.36
C GLU A 125 -6.51 4.49 12.93
N ARG A 126 -5.45 3.77 12.57
CA ARG A 126 -4.10 4.03 13.07
C ARG A 126 -3.48 5.31 12.53
N THR A 127 -3.87 5.77 11.35
CA THR A 127 -3.32 7.00 10.72
C THR A 127 -4.12 8.26 10.99
N GLN A 128 -5.38 8.13 11.41
CA GLN A 128 -6.26 9.26 11.70
C GLN A 128 -5.62 10.33 12.63
N PRO A 129 -4.95 9.98 13.75
CA PRO A 129 -4.51 10.98 14.73
C PRO A 129 -3.43 11.96 14.23
N PHE A 130 -2.67 11.59 13.21
CA PHE A 130 -1.55 12.39 12.68
C PHE A 130 -1.71 12.73 11.19
N ARG A 131 -2.92 12.57 10.66
CA ARG A 131 -3.23 12.84 9.26
C ARG A 131 -3.26 14.35 9.00
N ARG A 132 -2.50 14.79 7.99
CA ARG A 132 -2.44 16.20 7.55
C ARG A 132 -2.95 16.43 6.12
N SER A 133 -3.27 15.34 5.42
CA SER A 133 -3.70 15.33 4.03
C SER A 133 -4.89 14.40 3.89
N GLU A 134 -5.75 14.66 2.91
CA GLU A 134 -6.88 13.81 2.57
C GLU A 134 -6.48 12.62 1.69
N GLN A 135 -5.26 12.58 1.13
CA GLN A 135 -4.81 11.48 0.28
C GLN A 135 -4.80 10.13 1.01
N LEU A 136 -5.37 9.06 0.44
CA LEU A 136 -5.52 7.75 1.09
C LEU A 136 -4.21 7.19 1.64
N PHE A 137 -3.11 7.27 0.89
CA PHE A 137 -1.80 6.86 1.37
C PHE A 137 -0.91 8.09 1.56
N SER A 138 -0.73 8.51 2.82
CA SER A 138 0.23 9.56 3.15
C SER A 138 1.63 8.96 3.29
N VAL A 139 2.65 9.63 2.75
CA VAL A 139 4.04 9.30 3.07
C VAL A 139 4.24 9.57 4.56
N THR A 140 4.49 8.52 5.34
CA THR A 140 4.95 8.67 6.71
C THR A 140 6.36 9.25 6.66
N GLU A 141 6.53 10.47 7.17
CA GLU A 141 7.87 11.03 7.36
C GLU A 141 8.56 10.21 8.45
N ASP A 142 9.62 9.50 8.08
CA ASP A 142 10.41 8.71 9.02
C ASP A 142 11.14 9.69 9.96
N SER A 143 10.69 9.80 11.21
CA SER A 143 11.22 10.74 12.21
C SER A 143 12.67 10.43 12.63
N ARG A 144 13.34 9.47 11.98
CA ARG A 144 14.75 9.10 12.19
C ARG A 144 15.75 9.76 11.24
N SER A 145 15.32 10.59 10.29
CA SER A 145 16.26 11.38 9.50
C SER A 145 15.85 12.84 9.47
N GLY A 146 16.32 13.58 10.47
CA GLY A 146 16.44 15.04 10.39
C GLY A 146 17.39 15.42 9.26
N ARG A 147 16.89 15.39 8.03
CA ARG A 147 17.51 16.02 6.86
C ARG A 147 16.45 16.22 5.79
N LEU A 148 15.95 17.45 5.74
CA LEU A 148 15.26 18.00 4.57
C LEU A 148 16.15 17.81 3.34
N SER A 149 15.92 16.73 2.57
CA SER A 149 16.50 16.60 1.24
C SER A 149 15.61 17.33 0.25
N SER A 150 15.98 18.59 0.03
CA SER A 150 15.57 19.41 -1.11
C SER A 150 15.72 18.63 -2.42
N LYS A 151 14.67 18.67 -3.25
CA LYS A 151 14.59 18.24 -4.66
C LYS A 151 14.73 16.73 -4.93
N GLY A 152 13.61 16.02 -4.80
CA GLY A 152 13.42 14.69 -5.40
C GLY A 152 11.93 14.42 -5.65
N SER A 153 11.57 14.02 -6.87
CA SER A 153 10.17 13.76 -7.26
C SER A 153 9.51 12.69 -6.37
N PRO A 154 8.27 12.90 -5.87
CA PRO A 154 7.62 12.05 -4.87
C PRO A 154 7.24 10.64 -5.37
N THR A 155 7.45 10.31 -6.65
CA THR A 155 7.22 8.97 -7.19
C THR A 155 8.33 7.96 -6.86
N GLY A 156 9.53 8.41 -6.47
CA GLY A 156 10.68 7.53 -6.21
C GLY A 156 10.91 7.13 -4.76
N LEU A 157 10.18 7.72 -3.81
CA LEU A 157 10.46 7.53 -2.38
C LEU A 157 9.84 6.24 -1.81
N TRP A 158 8.74 5.75 -2.39
CA TRP A 158 8.05 4.54 -1.95
C TRP A 158 8.86 3.26 -2.19
N MET A 159 9.66 3.20 -3.27
CA MET A 159 10.45 2.01 -3.62
C MET A 159 11.78 1.88 -2.88
N ARG A 160 12.23 2.88 -2.12
CA ARG A 160 13.54 2.80 -1.41
C ARG A 160 13.47 2.13 -0.04
N SER A 161 12.28 1.98 0.54
CA SER A 161 12.10 1.38 1.87
C SER A 161 12.12 -0.15 1.86
N VAL A 162 11.94 -0.79 0.70
CA VAL A 162 12.02 -2.25 0.55
C VAL A 162 13.38 -2.64 -0.01
N ARG A 163 14.44 -2.46 0.78
CA ARG A 163 15.69 -3.21 0.55
C ARG A 163 15.64 -4.45 1.43
N PRO A 164 15.62 -5.67 0.86
CA PRO A 164 15.97 -6.84 1.64
C PRO A 164 17.39 -6.63 2.17
N THR A 165 17.57 -6.72 3.49
CA THR A 165 18.89 -6.92 4.07
C THR A 165 19.45 -8.20 3.47
N ARG A 166 20.61 -8.06 2.80
CA ARG A 166 21.38 -9.17 2.26
C ARG A 166 21.63 -10.15 3.41
N PRO A 167 21.23 -11.44 3.35
CA PRO A 167 21.64 -12.38 4.37
C PRO A 167 23.17 -12.50 4.32
N GLU A 168 23.75 -12.40 5.50
CA GLU A 168 25.16 -12.59 5.80
C GLU A 168 25.63 -13.93 5.22
N ALA A 169 26.74 -13.90 4.48
CA ALA A 169 27.32 -15.09 3.88
C ALA A 169 27.81 -16.03 5.00
N TYR A 170 27.26 -17.24 5.05
CA TYR A 170 27.85 -18.32 5.85
C TYR A 170 29.23 -18.69 5.27
N PRO A 171 30.26 -18.91 6.11
CA PRO A 171 31.57 -19.30 5.62
C PRO A 171 31.53 -20.73 5.07
N ALA A 172 31.97 -20.88 3.82
CA ALA A 172 32.30 -22.18 3.25
C ALA A 172 33.46 -22.80 4.04
N ARG A 173 33.17 -23.91 4.73
CA ARG A 173 34.21 -24.81 5.23
C ARG A 173 34.65 -25.71 4.08
N TRP A 174 35.94 -25.69 3.79
CA TRP A 174 36.66 -26.71 3.03
C TRP A 174 37.29 -27.67 4.04
#